data_AF-A0A947GK37-F1
#
_entry.id   AF-A0A947GK37-F1
#
_cell.length_a   1.000
_cell.length_b   1.000
_cell.length_c   1.000
_cell.angle_alpha   90.00
_cell.angle_beta   90.00
_cell.angle_gamma   90.00
#
_symmetry.space_group_name_H-M   'P 1'
#
loop_
_entity.id
_entity.type
_entity.pdbx_description
1 polymer ?
#
loop_
_entity_poly.entity_id
_entity_poly.type
_entity_poly.pdbx_seq_one_letter_code
_entity_poly.pdbx_strand_id
1 'polypeptide(L)'
;MGRMMRSGRAVGLAALTAVALAAGVSGSVLAPVSASAQEGRDLTVVTKPERPRPRPEASGGGGSGVSGPVTVSLVPSGSPVIRIGDPIRFKVVSTHAGFGHVYVMSASGRVQLWAENLRLQAGVPVDLPRRGLAIVAAPPAGDETVLFVATRKRFQGFLGGSTTANPAELQITRESLLPTLQGKLGVFPRTHWGFAQLVIRVTE
;
A
#
# COMPACT_ATOMS: atom_id res chain seq x y z
N MET A 1 71.14 -11.43 6.84
CA MET A 1 70.63 -10.05 7.07
C MET A 1 69.29 -10.21 7.78
N GLY A 2 69.19 -10.10 9.10
CA GLY A 2 69.31 -8.89 9.92
C GLY A 2 67.91 -8.64 10.54
N ARG A 3 67.62 -9.25 11.70
CA ARG A 3 67.56 -8.63 13.03
C ARG A 3 66.21 -7.97 13.36
N MET A 4 65.54 -8.58 14.35
CA MET A 4 64.67 -8.02 15.41
C MET A 4 64.27 -6.54 15.34
N MET A 5 63.01 -6.24 15.68
CA MET A 5 62.71 -5.46 16.89
C MET A 5 61.26 -5.59 17.38
N ARG A 6 61.14 -5.89 18.68
CA ARG A 6 59.96 -5.83 19.55
C ARG A 6 59.65 -4.38 19.94
N SER A 7 58.38 -4.08 20.19
CA SER A 7 57.90 -3.12 21.20
C SER A 7 56.37 -3.25 21.24
N GLY A 8 55.66 -3.58 22.32
CA GLY A 8 55.97 -3.42 23.74
C GLY A 8 55.22 -2.20 24.28
N ARG A 9 54.00 -2.39 24.81
CA ARG A 9 53.52 -1.64 25.97
C ARG A 9 52.26 -2.27 26.59
N ALA A 10 52.45 -2.67 27.83
CA ALA A 10 51.42 -3.03 28.79
C ALA A 10 51.15 -1.85 29.74
N VAL A 11 50.19 -2.09 30.63
CA VAL A 11 49.96 -1.45 31.94
C VAL A 11 48.92 -0.33 31.97
N GLY A 12 47.90 -0.54 32.80
CA GLY A 12 46.97 0.50 33.25
C GLY A 12 45.76 -0.02 34.03
N LEU A 13 45.96 -0.85 35.04
CA LEU A 13 44.94 -1.18 36.04
C LEU A 13 44.81 0.01 37.01
N ALA A 14 43.59 0.50 37.25
CA ALA A 14 43.26 1.23 38.47
C ALA A 14 41.76 1.13 38.74
N ALA A 15 41.41 0.35 39.76
CA ALA A 15 40.12 0.35 40.40
C ALA A 15 40.03 1.52 41.38
N LEU A 16 38.85 2.13 41.53
CA LEU A 16 38.47 2.76 42.80
C LEU A 16 36.95 2.83 42.95
N THR A 17 36.56 2.24 44.07
CA THR A 17 35.24 2.05 44.65
C THR A 17 34.64 3.38 45.10
N ALA A 18 33.34 3.58 44.91
CA ALA A 18 32.55 4.49 45.75
C ALA A 18 31.17 3.87 46.01
N VAL A 19 30.97 3.51 47.28
CA VAL A 19 29.72 3.07 47.90
C VAL A 19 28.96 4.32 48.33
N ALA A 20 27.66 4.39 48.04
CA ALA A 20 26.73 5.25 48.75
C ALA A 20 25.43 4.48 49.01
N LEU A 21 25.21 4.12 50.28
CA LEU A 21 23.93 3.69 50.83
C LEU A 21 23.03 4.93 51.00
N ALA A 22 21.78 4.82 50.57
CA ALA A 22 20.66 5.52 51.20
C ALA A 22 19.41 4.63 51.12
N ALA A 23 18.75 4.47 52.26
CA ALA A 23 17.69 3.54 52.52
C ALA A 23 16.30 4.11 52.22
N GLY A 24 15.39 3.22 51.78
CA GLY A 24 14.00 3.12 52.21
C GLY A 24 12.99 4.09 51.60
N VAL A 25 12.02 3.56 50.82
CA VAL A 25 10.57 3.64 51.10
C VAL A 25 9.89 2.43 50.45
N SER A 26 9.02 1.80 51.24
CA SER A 26 8.16 0.66 50.93
C SER A 26 7.18 0.91 49.79
N GLY A 27 6.83 -0.19 49.10
CA GLY A 27 5.45 -0.45 48.71
C GLY A 27 4.96 0.22 47.42
N SER A 28 5.06 -0.50 46.31
CA SER A 28 3.91 -0.95 45.51
C SER A 28 4.43 -1.56 44.22
N VAL A 29 4.20 -2.86 44.07
CA VAL A 29 4.36 -3.59 42.82
C VAL A 29 3.32 -3.06 41.85
N LEU A 30 3.71 -2.12 40.99
CA LEU A 30 2.99 -1.84 39.76
C LEU A 30 3.81 -2.46 38.63
N ALA A 31 3.21 -3.50 38.07
CA ALA A 31 3.66 -4.24 36.91
C ALA A 31 4.18 -3.30 35.80
N PRO A 32 5.07 -3.78 34.92
CA PRO A 32 5.31 -3.07 33.67
C PRO A 32 3.96 -2.88 32.98
N VAL A 33 3.51 -1.63 32.85
CA VAL A 33 2.57 -1.27 31.80
C VAL A 33 3.32 -1.63 30.53
N SER A 34 3.03 -2.84 30.08
CA SER A 34 3.19 -3.22 28.70
C SER A 34 2.44 -2.15 27.93
N ALA A 35 3.17 -1.16 27.42
CA ALA A 35 2.77 -0.45 26.24
C ALA A 35 2.71 -1.53 25.17
N SER A 36 1.59 -2.24 25.15
CA SER A 36 1.14 -3.01 24.01
C SER A 36 1.21 -2.01 22.87
N ALA A 37 2.24 -2.17 22.04
CA ALA A 37 2.31 -1.60 20.72
C ALA A 37 1.02 -2.06 20.04
N GLN A 38 -0.02 -1.24 20.17
CA GLN A 38 -1.24 -1.39 19.44
C GLN A 38 -0.87 -0.94 18.04
N GLU A 39 -0.32 -1.90 17.31
CA GLU A 39 -0.10 -1.94 15.88
C GLU A 39 -1.28 -1.20 15.24
N GLY A 40 -1.03 0.06 14.87
CA GLY A 40 -2.03 0.98 14.34
C GLY A 40 -2.50 0.47 13.00
N ARG A 41 -3.47 -0.44 13.02
CA ARG A 41 -4.14 -0.97 11.84
C ARG A 41 -5.11 0.07 11.33
N ASP A 42 -4.55 0.98 10.58
CA ASP A 42 -5.22 2.10 9.96
C ASP A 42 -5.91 1.65 8.65
N LEU A 43 -6.53 0.46 8.65
CA LEU A 43 -7.54 -0.05 7.72
C LEU A 43 -7.92 -1.46 8.20
N THR A 44 -9.18 -1.71 8.54
CA THR A 44 -9.64 -3.08 8.84
C THR A 44 -10.18 -3.72 7.57
N VAL A 45 -9.42 -4.65 6.99
CA VAL A 45 -9.92 -5.51 5.92
C VAL A 45 -10.86 -6.54 6.54
N VAL A 46 -12.16 -6.26 6.50
CA VAL A 46 -13.16 -7.25 6.94
C VAL A 46 -13.45 -8.18 5.77
N THR A 47 -12.82 -9.35 5.75
CA THR A 47 -13.19 -10.42 4.82
C THR A 47 -14.47 -11.09 5.31
N LYS A 48 -15.61 -10.79 4.70
CA LYS A 48 -16.84 -11.57 4.91
C LYS A 48 -16.83 -12.77 3.95
N PRO A 49 -17.05 -14.01 4.39
CA PRO A 49 -17.21 -15.14 3.48
C PRO A 49 -18.55 -14.98 2.73
N GLU A 50 -18.50 -14.58 1.46
CA GLU A 50 -19.69 -14.52 0.60
C GLU A 50 -19.79 -15.76 -0.28
N ARG A 51 -21.02 -16.29 -0.30
CA ARG A 51 -21.47 -17.49 -1.00
C ARG A 51 -21.19 -17.39 -2.52
N PRO A 52 -20.81 -18.49 -3.20
CA PRO A 52 -20.52 -18.46 -4.63
C PRO A 52 -21.74 -17.98 -5.43
N ARG A 53 -21.63 -16.85 -6.13
CA ARG A 53 -22.61 -16.44 -7.16
C ARG A 53 -22.22 -17.04 -8.51
N PRO A 54 -23.21 -17.36 -9.37
CA PRO A 54 -22.96 -17.95 -10.67
C PRO A 54 -22.12 -17.01 -11.55
N ARG A 55 -21.19 -17.66 -12.27
CA ARG A 55 -20.21 -17.07 -13.18
C ARG A 55 -20.95 -16.36 -14.32
N PRO A 56 -20.76 -15.05 -14.55
CA PRO A 56 -21.18 -14.43 -15.80
C PRO A 56 -20.40 -15.08 -16.93
N GLU A 57 -21.12 -15.64 -17.89
CA GLU A 57 -20.56 -16.22 -19.10
C GLU A 57 -19.68 -15.20 -19.81
N ALA A 58 -18.50 -15.65 -20.21
CA ALA A 58 -17.54 -14.86 -20.95
C ALA A 58 -18.06 -14.64 -22.37
N SER A 59 -18.82 -13.56 -22.58
CA SER A 59 -19.06 -13.05 -23.93
C SER A 59 -17.78 -12.40 -24.44
N GLY A 60 -17.11 -13.09 -25.36
CA GLY A 60 -15.96 -12.61 -26.12
C GLY A 60 -16.37 -11.49 -27.07
N GLY A 61 -16.49 -10.26 -26.56
CA GLY A 61 -16.60 -9.06 -27.37
C GLY A 61 -15.20 -8.59 -27.78
N GLY A 62 -14.83 -8.84 -29.04
CA GLY A 62 -13.62 -8.31 -29.66
C GLY A 62 -13.62 -6.78 -29.60
N GLY A 63 -12.80 -6.22 -28.72
CA GLY A 63 -12.60 -4.77 -28.65
C GLY A 63 -11.92 -4.31 -29.94
N SER A 64 -12.70 -3.68 -30.82
CA SER A 64 -12.24 -2.91 -31.96
C SER A 64 -10.99 -2.12 -31.57
N GLY A 65 -9.96 -2.21 -32.41
CA GLY A 65 -8.66 -1.62 -32.18
C GLY A 65 -8.74 -0.11 -32.02
N VAL A 66 -8.93 0.36 -30.78
CA VAL A 66 -8.67 1.74 -30.42
C VAL A 66 -7.15 1.93 -30.56
N SER A 67 -6.75 2.47 -31.71
CA SER A 67 -5.37 2.90 -31.93
C SER A 67 -5.20 4.22 -31.19
N GLY A 68 -4.52 4.19 -30.03
CA GLY A 68 -4.36 5.37 -29.20
C GLY A 68 -3.81 5.08 -27.81
N PRO A 69 -3.45 6.13 -27.04
CA PRO A 69 -3.00 5.96 -25.67
C PRO A 69 -4.09 5.35 -24.79
N VAL A 70 -3.69 4.57 -23.79
CA VAL A 70 -4.63 4.09 -22.77
C VAL A 70 -5.11 5.28 -21.94
N THR A 71 -6.39 5.61 -22.06
CA THR A 71 -7.08 6.57 -21.20
C THR A 71 -7.88 5.83 -20.13
N VAL A 72 -7.88 6.37 -18.91
CA VAL A 72 -8.57 5.82 -17.74
C VAL A 72 -9.41 6.92 -17.11
N SER A 73 -10.61 6.57 -16.68
CA SER A 73 -11.42 7.37 -15.76
C SER A 73 -11.57 6.65 -14.43
N LEU A 74 -11.45 7.40 -13.33
CA LEU A 74 -11.62 6.94 -11.96
C LEU A 74 -12.63 7.88 -11.29
N VAL A 75 -13.76 7.33 -10.83
CA VAL A 75 -14.89 8.11 -10.32
C VAL A 75 -15.32 7.57 -8.95
N PRO A 76 -15.47 8.41 -7.91
CA PRO A 76 -15.96 7.96 -6.62
C PRO A 76 -17.41 7.48 -6.73
N SER A 77 -17.72 6.39 -6.04
CA SER A 77 -19.09 5.86 -5.91
C SER A 77 -19.72 6.44 -4.63
N GLY A 78 -19.97 7.76 -4.65
CA GLY A 78 -20.52 8.50 -3.52
C GLY A 78 -19.83 9.86 -3.33
N SER A 79 -19.96 10.40 -2.11
CA SER A 79 -19.26 11.62 -1.72
C SER A 79 -17.74 11.40 -1.72
N PRO A 80 -16.94 12.32 -2.27
CA PRO A 80 -15.49 12.29 -2.13
C PRO A 80 -15.03 12.70 -0.72
N VAL A 81 -15.95 13.16 0.14
CA VAL A 81 -15.73 13.43 1.56
C VAL A 81 -16.47 12.37 2.37
N ILE A 82 -15.73 11.59 3.15
CA ILE A 82 -16.25 10.45 3.94
C ILE A 82 -15.73 10.50 5.37
N ARG A 83 -16.41 9.86 6.30
CA ARG A 83 -15.97 9.76 7.70
C ARG A 83 -15.09 8.53 7.92
N ILE A 84 -14.30 8.55 8.98
CA ILE A 84 -13.64 7.34 9.48
C ILE A 84 -14.70 6.24 9.70
N GLY A 85 -14.41 5.04 9.18
CA GLY A 85 -15.32 3.89 9.18
C GLY A 85 -16.20 3.78 7.93
N ASP A 86 -16.35 4.84 7.14
CA ASP A 86 -17.17 4.79 5.93
C ASP A 86 -16.49 3.97 4.81
N PRO A 87 -17.25 3.22 4.01
CA PRO A 87 -16.70 2.43 2.92
C PRO A 87 -16.21 3.32 1.77
N ILE A 88 -14.98 3.06 1.32
CA ILE A 88 -14.41 3.64 0.10
C ILE A 88 -14.86 2.81 -1.09
N ARG A 89 -15.55 3.43 -2.04
CA ARG A 89 -15.99 2.80 -3.28
C ARG A 89 -15.76 3.71 -4.47
N PHE A 90 -15.35 3.13 -5.59
CA PHE A 90 -15.16 3.87 -6.83
C PHE A 90 -15.32 2.96 -8.05
N LYS A 91 -15.57 3.60 -9.20
CA LYS A 91 -15.66 2.96 -10.50
C LYS A 91 -14.45 3.35 -11.33
N VAL A 92 -13.91 2.36 -12.05
CA VAL A 92 -12.86 2.58 -13.05
C VAL A 92 -13.34 2.16 -14.42
N VAL A 93 -12.99 2.96 -15.43
CA VAL A 93 -13.23 2.64 -16.84
C VAL A 93 -11.92 2.84 -17.59
N SER A 94 -11.53 1.85 -18.38
CA SER A 94 -10.38 1.94 -19.29
C SER A 94 -10.87 1.89 -20.73
N THR A 95 -10.29 2.71 -21.59
CA THR A 95 -10.51 2.67 -23.05
C THR A 95 -10.02 1.38 -23.70
N HIS A 96 -9.13 0.64 -23.03
CA HIS A 96 -8.50 -0.58 -23.55
C HIS A 96 -8.69 -1.76 -22.59
N ALA A 97 -8.83 -2.94 -23.17
CA ALA A 97 -8.71 -4.18 -22.42
C ALA A 97 -7.26 -4.37 -21.95
N GLY A 98 -7.11 -5.00 -20.78
CA GLY A 98 -5.79 -5.16 -20.17
C GLY A 98 -5.87 -5.44 -18.68
N PHE A 99 -5.00 -4.76 -17.92
CA PHE A 99 -4.76 -5.00 -16.51
C PHE A 99 -4.82 -3.70 -15.71
N GLY A 100 -5.51 -3.73 -14.57
CA GLY A 100 -5.67 -2.62 -13.65
C GLY A 100 -4.89 -2.82 -12.35
N HIS A 101 -4.35 -1.73 -11.83
CA HIS A 101 -3.58 -1.69 -10.59
C HIS A 101 -4.08 -0.53 -9.74
N VAL A 102 -4.22 -0.76 -8.44
CA VAL A 102 -4.78 0.20 -7.48
C VAL A 102 -3.76 0.40 -6.37
N TYR A 103 -3.21 1.61 -6.32
CA TYR A 103 -2.32 2.06 -5.25
C TYR A 103 -3.01 3.15 -4.45
N VAL A 104 -2.78 3.20 -3.15
CA VAL A 104 -3.35 4.22 -2.26
C VAL A 104 -2.25 4.83 -1.42
N MET A 105 -2.21 6.15 -1.40
CA MET A 105 -1.33 6.94 -0.55
C MET A 105 -2.18 7.53 0.57
N SER A 106 -1.93 7.06 1.79
CA SER A 106 -2.71 7.42 2.95
C SER A 106 -2.30 8.76 3.56
N ALA A 107 -3.23 9.39 4.27
CA ALA A 107 -2.98 10.55 5.11
C ALA A 107 -1.95 10.25 6.21
N SER A 108 -1.85 8.99 6.65
CA SER A 108 -0.80 8.52 7.56
C SER A 108 0.62 8.50 6.95
N GLY A 109 0.75 8.71 5.64
CA GLY A 109 2.01 8.58 4.91
C GLY A 109 2.32 7.16 4.41
N ARG A 110 1.51 6.15 4.79
CA ARG A 110 1.68 4.78 4.28
C ARG A 110 1.22 4.66 2.83
N VAL A 111 1.82 3.72 2.12
CA VAL A 111 1.44 3.36 0.76
C VAL A 111 0.92 1.94 0.74
N GLN A 112 -0.23 1.74 0.11
CA GLN A 112 -0.87 0.44 0.01
C GLN A 112 -1.12 0.06 -1.44
N LEU A 113 -1.06 -1.23 -1.70
CA LEU A 113 -1.54 -1.85 -2.93
C LEU A 113 -2.84 -2.55 -2.61
N TRP A 114 -3.94 -2.13 -3.24
CA TRP A 114 -5.23 -2.79 -3.04
C TRP A 114 -5.48 -3.88 -4.08
N ALA A 115 -4.97 -3.69 -5.29
CA ALA A 115 -5.09 -4.68 -6.34
C ALA A 115 -3.99 -4.56 -7.39
N GLU A 116 -3.55 -5.69 -7.91
CA GLU A 116 -2.55 -5.79 -8.98
C GLU A 116 -3.06 -6.72 -10.07
N ASN A 117 -2.86 -6.34 -11.33
CA ASN A 117 -3.20 -7.14 -12.50
C ASN A 117 -4.67 -7.59 -12.55
N LEU A 118 -5.61 -6.71 -12.20
CA LEU A 118 -7.05 -6.94 -12.37
C LEU A 118 -7.42 -6.92 -13.84
N ARG A 119 -8.10 -7.95 -14.36
CA ARG A 119 -8.53 -7.94 -15.76
C ARG A 119 -9.53 -6.81 -16.02
N LEU A 120 -9.24 -6.00 -17.03
CA LEU A 120 -10.09 -4.93 -17.54
C LEU A 120 -10.59 -5.29 -18.94
N GLN A 121 -11.84 -4.96 -19.22
CA GLN A 121 -12.40 -4.96 -20.56
C GLN A 121 -12.50 -3.50 -21.04
N ALA A 122 -12.32 -3.28 -22.35
CA ALA A 122 -12.41 -1.96 -22.93
C ALA A 122 -13.83 -1.40 -22.75
N GLY A 123 -13.94 -0.17 -22.23
CA GLY A 123 -15.21 0.54 -22.04
C GLY A 123 -16.11 0.01 -20.94
N VAL A 124 -15.78 -1.13 -20.31
CA VAL A 124 -16.63 -1.75 -19.28
C VAL A 124 -16.23 -1.21 -17.91
N PRO A 125 -17.16 -0.58 -17.16
CA PRO A 125 -16.89 -0.13 -15.81
C PRO A 125 -16.61 -1.29 -14.86
N VAL A 126 -15.69 -1.05 -13.94
CA VAL A 126 -15.34 -1.96 -12.86
C VAL A 126 -15.53 -1.26 -11.53
N ASP A 127 -16.47 -1.76 -10.73
CA ASP A 127 -16.62 -1.35 -9.34
C ASP A 127 -15.50 -1.93 -8.47
N LEU A 128 -14.93 -1.07 -7.62
CA LEU A 128 -13.91 -1.40 -6.63
C LEU A 128 -14.32 -0.85 -5.26
N PRO A 129 -13.97 -1.56 -4.17
CA PRO A 129 -13.28 -2.85 -4.11
C PRO A 129 -14.10 -4.05 -4.64
N ARG A 130 -13.43 -5.09 -5.15
CA ARG A 130 -14.06 -6.30 -5.72
C ARG A 130 -14.14 -7.45 -4.70
N ARG A 131 -15.03 -8.41 -4.95
CA ARG A 131 -15.09 -9.74 -4.29
C ARG A 131 -15.32 -9.71 -2.77
N GLY A 132 -16.31 -8.95 -2.31
CA GLY A 132 -16.69 -8.95 -0.88
C GLY A 132 -15.64 -8.29 0.03
N LEU A 133 -14.61 -7.70 -0.56
CA LEU A 133 -13.66 -6.85 0.14
C LEU A 133 -14.35 -5.51 0.43
N ALA A 134 -14.47 -5.14 1.70
CA ALA A 134 -14.85 -3.80 2.10
C ALA A 134 -13.57 -3.08 2.56
N ILE A 135 -13.34 -1.90 1.98
CA ILE A 135 -12.27 -1.01 2.43
C ILE A 135 -12.96 0.18 3.05
N VAL A 136 -12.59 0.50 4.28
CA VAL A 136 -13.20 1.57 5.08
C VAL A 136 -12.17 2.63 5.37
N ALA A 137 -12.53 3.90 5.35
CA ALA A 137 -11.62 4.94 5.81
C ALA A 137 -11.19 4.68 7.26
N ALA A 138 -9.94 4.98 7.58
CA ALA A 138 -9.39 4.75 8.90
C ALA A 138 -8.57 5.97 9.37
N PRO A 139 -8.26 6.05 10.68
CA PRO A 139 -7.52 7.18 11.23
C PRO A 139 -6.03 7.14 10.88
N PRO A 140 -5.42 8.25 10.43
CA PRO A 140 -5.89 9.61 10.69
C PRO A 140 -6.80 10.18 9.60
N ALA A 141 -7.68 11.10 9.99
CA ALA A 141 -8.38 11.95 9.04
C ALA A 141 -7.38 12.72 8.16
N GLY A 142 -7.73 12.91 6.89
CA GLY A 142 -6.89 13.56 5.91
C GLY A 142 -7.19 13.10 4.47
N ASP A 143 -6.32 13.48 3.54
CA ASP A 143 -6.52 13.19 2.13
C ASP A 143 -5.87 11.84 1.73
N GLU A 144 -6.73 10.87 1.41
CA GLU A 144 -6.39 9.58 0.82
C GLU A 144 -6.33 9.72 -0.71
N THR A 145 -5.20 9.40 -1.33
CA THR A 145 -5.05 9.48 -2.80
C THR A 145 -5.03 8.10 -3.41
N VAL A 146 -6.08 7.77 -4.15
CA VAL A 146 -6.18 6.53 -4.94
C VAL A 146 -5.58 6.78 -6.32
N LEU A 147 -4.53 6.04 -6.65
CA LEU A 147 -3.90 6.00 -7.96
C LEU A 147 -4.29 4.70 -8.67
N PHE A 148 -4.99 4.84 -9.79
CA PHE A 148 -5.28 3.71 -10.67
C PHE A 148 -4.38 3.73 -11.89
N VAL A 149 -3.78 2.59 -12.23
CA VAL A 149 -2.98 2.40 -13.45
C VAL A 149 -3.63 1.31 -14.30
N ALA A 150 -3.82 1.60 -15.58
CA ALA A 150 -4.19 0.60 -16.57
C ALA A 150 -3.01 0.31 -17.50
N THR A 151 -2.77 -0.96 -17.78
CA THR A 151 -1.76 -1.42 -18.73
C THR A 151 -2.37 -2.40 -19.73
N ARG A 152 -1.88 -2.41 -20.98
CA ARG A 152 -2.34 -3.38 -22.00
C ARG A 152 -1.83 -4.80 -21.75
N LYS A 153 -0.72 -4.95 -21.02
CA LYS A 153 -0.07 -6.22 -20.70
C LYS A 153 0.09 -6.36 -19.19
N ARG A 154 0.22 -7.59 -18.71
CA ARG A 154 0.56 -7.83 -17.30
C ARG A 154 1.81 -7.06 -16.94
N PHE A 155 1.75 -6.45 -15.76
CA PHE A 155 2.79 -5.61 -15.22
C PHE A 155 3.33 -6.25 -13.95
N GLN A 156 4.65 -6.37 -13.86
CA GLN A 156 5.33 -6.76 -12.63
C GLN A 156 5.41 -5.53 -11.72
N GLY A 157 4.38 -5.35 -10.90
CA GLY A 157 4.28 -4.21 -10.00
C GLY A 157 5.19 -4.36 -8.79
N PHE A 158 4.59 -4.30 -7.61
CA PHE A 158 5.32 -4.39 -6.35
C PHE A 158 5.24 -5.79 -5.75
N LEU A 159 4.25 -6.60 -6.14
CA LEU A 159 4.10 -7.99 -5.71
C LEU A 159 4.46 -9.03 -6.80
N GLY A 160 5.40 -8.68 -7.68
CA GLY A 160 5.98 -9.62 -8.64
C GLY A 160 5.08 -10.04 -9.80
N GLY A 161 3.97 -9.33 -10.08
CA GLY A 161 3.14 -9.56 -11.26
C GLY A 161 2.03 -10.59 -11.12
N SER A 162 1.80 -11.11 -9.91
CA SER A 162 0.62 -11.91 -9.60
C SER A 162 -0.66 -11.08 -9.67
N THR A 163 -1.79 -11.72 -10.00
CA THR A 163 -3.09 -11.07 -9.89
C THR A 163 -3.57 -11.17 -8.45
N THR A 164 -3.69 -10.03 -7.76
CA THR A 164 -4.21 -9.94 -6.40
C THR A 164 -5.25 -8.84 -6.28
N ALA A 165 -6.23 -9.04 -5.40
CA ALA A 165 -7.19 -8.04 -4.96
C ALA A 165 -7.20 -7.93 -3.43
N ASN A 166 -6.09 -8.35 -2.80
CA ASN A 166 -5.91 -8.31 -1.36
C ASN A 166 -5.04 -7.10 -1.04
N PRO A 167 -5.51 -6.20 -0.17
CA PRO A 167 -4.72 -5.08 0.31
C PRO A 167 -3.42 -5.55 0.96
N ALA A 168 -2.32 -4.92 0.58
CA ALA A 168 -1.01 -5.10 1.17
C ALA A 168 -0.35 -3.74 1.35
N GLU A 169 0.36 -3.57 2.46
CA GLU A 169 1.20 -2.41 2.66
C GLU A 169 2.49 -2.55 1.84
N LEU A 170 2.86 -1.48 1.15
CA LEU A 170 4.09 -1.42 0.39
C LEU A 170 5.16 -0.72 1.24
N GLN A 171 6.36 -1.30 1.27
CA GLN A 171 7.53 -0.72 1.93
C GLN A 171 8.15 0.38 1.03
N ILE A 172 7.36 1.40 0.72
CA ILE A 172 7.74 2.56 -0.10
C ILE A 172 7.05 3.82 0.42
N THR A 173 7.71 4.97 0.28
CA THR A 173 7.14 6.26 0.69
C THR A 173 6.18 6.82 -0.35
N ARG A 174 5.31 7.73 0.09
CA ARG A 174 4.36 8.46 -0.77
C ARG A 174 5.07 9.18 -1.93
N GLU A 175 6.20 9.81 -1.66
CA GLU A 175 7.00 10.58 -2.64
C GLU A 175 7.70 9.65 -3.64
N SER A 176 8.07 8.45 -3.19
CA SER A 176 8.81 7.47 -4.00
C SER A 176 7.90 6.62 -4.89
N LEU A 177 6.59 6.54 -4.58
CA LEU A 177 5.64 5.69 -5.30
C LEU A 177 5.58 6.02 -6.79
N LEU A 178 5.32 7.29 -7.13
CA LEU A 178 5.16 7.70 -8.53
C LEU A 178 6.44 7.52 -9.36
N PRO A 179 7.62 7.99 -8.91
CA PRO A 179 8.88 7.76 -9.62
C PRO A 179 9.18 6.27 -9.81
N THR A 180 8.99 5.46 -8.77
CA THR A 180 9.25 4.00 -8.84
C THR A 180 8.30 3.31 -9.81
N LEU A 181 7.02 3.66 -9.75
CA LEU A 181 5.99 3.13 -10.65
C LEU A 181 6.26 3.56 -12.10
N GLN A 182 6.64 4.81 -12.34
CA GLN A 182 7.02 5.29 -13.67
C GLN A 182 8.26 4.57 -14.21
N GLY A 183 9.29 4.36 -13.39
CA GLY A 183 10.47 3.59 -13.76
C GLY A 183 10.11 2.15 -14.16
N LYS A 184 9.23 1.50 -13.38
CA LYS A 184 8.73 0.16 -13.69
C LYS A 184 7.85 0.13 -14.95
N LEU A 185 7.02 1.16 -15.19
CA LEU A 185 6.17 1.28 -16.40
C LEU A 185 6.96 1.69 -17.65
N GLY A 186 8.16 2.26 -17.47
CA GLY A 186 9.04 2.68 -18.56
C GLY A 186 9.51 1.54 -19.48
N VAL A 187 9.36 0.28 -19.03
CA VAL A 187 9.56 -0.91 -19.87
C VAL A 187 8.51 -1.04 -20.98
N PHE A 188 7.39 -0.33 -20.86
CA PHE A 188 6.33 -0.31 -21.85
C PHE A 188 6.32 1.00 -22.64
N PRO A 189 5.96 0.96 -23.93
CA PRO A 189 5.64 2.18 -24.68
C PRO A 189 4.61 3.03 -23.95
N ARG A 190 4.74 4.36 -24.01
CA ARG A 190 3.83 5.28 -23.31
C ARG A 190 2.36 5.08 -23.69
N THR A 191 2.09 4.61 -24.91
CA THR A 191 0.75 4.30 -25.42
C THR A 191 0.13 3.03 -24.82
N HIS A 192 0.91 2.23 -24.08
CA HIS A 192 0.46 0.96 -23.50
C HIS A 192 -0.05 1.09 -22.07
N TRP A 193 0.04 2.27 -21.48
CA TRP A 193 -0.41 2.48 -20.11
C TRP A 193 -0.94 3.89 -19.88
N GLY A 194 -1.86 3.99 -18.94
CA GLY A 194 -2.49 5.23 -18.51
C GLY A 194 -2.75 5.17 -17.02
N PHE A 195 -2.98 6.32 -16.40
CA PHE A 195 -3.32 6.38 -14.99
C PHE A 195 -4.35 7.48 -14.72
N ALA A 196 -5.06 7.34 -13.62
CA ALA A 196 -5.98 8.34 -13.09
C ALA A 196 -5.78 8.42 -11.57
N GLN A 197 -6.04 9.58 -10.99
CA GLN A 197 -5.97 9.81 -9.56
C GLN A 197 -7.31 10.30 -9.04
N LEU A 198 -7.64 9.89 -7.83
CA LEU A 198 -8.80 10.34 -7.08
C LEU A 198 -8.35 10.68 -5.67
N VAL A 199 -8.66 11.89 -5.24
CA VAL A 199 -8.44 12.32 -3.85
C VAL A 199 -9.76 12.16 -3.10
N ILE A 200 -9.70 11.45 -1.99
CA ILE A 200 -10.81 11.23 -1.07
C ILE A 200 -10.42 11.90 0.24
N ARG A 201 -11.29 12.78 0.73
CA ARG A 201 -11.09 13.43 2.02
C ARG A 201 -11.75 12.62 3.11
N VAL A 202 -10.96 12.13 4.05
CA VAL A 202 -11.43 11.47 5.26
C VAL A 202 -11.54 12.49 6.38
N THR A 203 -12.69 12.56 7.01
CA THR A 203 -12.95 13.38 8.22
C THR A 203 -13.20 12.47 9.42
N GLU A 204 -13.11 13.04 10.61
CA GLU A 204 -13.60 12.40 11.83
C GLU A 204 -15.12 12.15 11.79
#